data_AF-A0A3B9W076-F1
#
_entry.id   AF-A0A3B9W076-F1
#
_cell.length_a   1.000
_cell.length_b   1.000
_cell.length_c   1.000
_cell.angle_alpha   90.00
_cell.angle_beta   90.00
_cell.angle_gamma   90.00
#
_symmetry.space_group_name_H-M   'P 1'
#
loop_
_entity.id
_entity.type
_entity.pdbx_description
1 polymer ?
#
loop_
_entity_poly.entity_id
_entity_poly.type
_entity_poly.pdbx_seq_one_letter_code
_entity_poly.pdbx_strand_id
1 'polypeptide(L)' 'MTAIATAKATIHTSLGDIAVNLFGNHAPKTVKNF' A
#
# COMPACT_ATOMS: atom_id res chain seq x y z
N MET A 1 2.13 -16.81 -8.74
CA MET A 1 2.30 -15.44 -9.27
C MET A 1 2.29 -14.49 -8.08
N THR A 2 3.39 -13.80 -7.81
CA THR A 2 3.50 -12.84 -6.69
C THR A 2 3.07 -11.45 -7.16
N ALA A 3 2.23 -10.77 -6.39
CA ALA A 3 1.84 -9.40 -6.69
C ALA A 3 3.03 -8.45 -6.50
N ILE A 4 3.37 -7.68 -7.53
CA ILE A 4 4.48 -6.70 -7.49
C ILE A 4 3.96 -5.39 -6.91
N ALA A 5 4.56 -4.94 -5.81
CA ALA A 5 4.25 -3.66 -5.19
C ALA A 5 4.70 -2.51 -6.09
N THR A 6 3.84 -1.51 -6.23
CA THR A 6 4.09 -0.33 -7.07
C THR A 6 4.29 0.95 -6.25
N ALA A 7 3.84 0.94 -5.00
CA ALA A 7 4.02 2.03 -4.05
C ALA A 7 4.11 1.48 -2.62
N LYS A 8 4.59 2.32 -1.70
CA LYS A 8 4.71 2.03 -0.27
C LYS A 8 4.15 3.19 0.54
N ALA A 9 3.41 2.89 1.57
CA ALA A 9 2.89 3.88 2.51
C ALA A 9 3.24 3.47 3.95
N THR A 10 3.36 4.46 4.82
CA THR A 10 3.55 4.27 6.26
C THR A 10 2.35 4.86 6.97
N ILE A 11 1.67 4.03 7.75
CA ILE A 11 0.52 4.43 8.57
C ILE A 11 1.03 4.66 9.98
N HIS A 12 0.98 5.90 10.45
CA HIS A 12 1.31 6.27 11.82
C HIS A 12 0.10 6.02 12.71
N THR A 13 0.23 5.13 13.70
CA THR A 13 -0.81 4.85 14.70
C THR A 13 -0.35 5.29 16.09
N SER A 14 -1.26 5.35 17.06
CA SER A 14 -0.91 5.68 18.45
C SER A 14 0.06 4.70 19.11
N LEU A 15 0.19 3.48 18.56
CA LEU A 15 1.09 2.43 19.04
C LEU A 15 2.32 2.25 18.14
N GLY A 16 2.52 3.13 17.17
CA GLY A 16 3.66 3.11 16.24
C GLY A 16 3.27 2.95 14.78
N ASP A 17 4.28 2.68 13.95
CA ASP A 17 4.16 2.77 12.49
C ASP A 17 3.97 1.42 11.81
N ILE A 18 3.10 1.38 10.80
CA ILE A 18 2.86 0.20 9.97
C ILE A 18 3.24 0.53 8.53
N ALA A 19 4.23 -0.16 7.99
CA ALA A 19 4.60 -0.06 6.58
C ALA A 19 3.78 -1.02 5.72
N VAL A 20 3.06 -0.49 4.72
CA VAL A 20 2.24 -1.28 3.79
C VAL A 20 2.70 -1.09 2.35
N ASN A 21 2.64 -2.18 1.57
CA ASN A 21 2.89 -2.15 0.13
C ASN A 21 1.55 -2.07 -0.62
N LEU A 22 1.49 -1.22 -1.63
CA LEU A 22 0.30 -1.00 -2.46
C LEU A 22 0.52 -1.60 -3.85
N PHE A 23 -0.50 -2.29 -4.35
CA PHE A 23 -0.41 -3.08 -5.59
C PHE A 23 -1.23 -2.44 -6.72
N GLY A 24 -0.76 -1.31 -7.24
CA GLY A 24 -1.47 -0.52 -8.24
C GLY A 24 -1.75 -1.26 -9.56
N ASN A 25 -0.87 -2.20 -9.95
CA ASN A 25 -1.10 -3.03 -11.14
C ASN A 25 -2.28 -3.99 -11.00
N HIS A 26 -2.66 -4.35 -9.76
CA HIS A 26 -3.77 -5.25 -9.47
C HIS A 26 -5.05 -4.47 -9.12
N ALA A 27 -4.92 -3.34 -8.43
CA ALA A 27 -6.04 -2.52 -7.97
C ALA A 27 -5.77 -1.01 -8.17
N PRO A 28 -5.72 -0.52 -9.43
CA PRO A 28 -5.25 0.83 -9.72
C PRO A 28 -6.14 1.93 -9.15
N LYS A 29 -7.47 1.75 -9.18
CA LYS A 29 -8.42 2.75 -8.66
C LYS A 29 -8.35 2.83 -7.13
N THR A 30 -8.27 1.68 -6.46
CA THR A 30 -8.18 1.61 -5.00
C THR A 30 -6.87 2.20 -4.51
N VAL A 31 -5.75 1.87 -5.15
CA VAL A 31 -4.42 2.39 -4.78
C VAL A 31 -4.29 3.90 -5.06
N LYS A 32 -5.00 4.44 -6.06
CA LYS A 32 -5.02 5.90 -6.29
C LYS A 32 -5.86 6.66 -5.26
N ASN A 33 -6.91 6.03 -4.73
CA ASN A 33 -7.77 6.61 -3.71
C ASN A 33 -7.16 6.54 -2.31
N PHE A 34 -6.43 5.45 -2.02
CA PHE A 34 -5.69 5.25 -0.78
C PHE A 34 -4.49 6.18 -0.72
#